data_AF-A0A351X9Y8-F1
#
_entry.id   AF-A0A351X9Y8-F1
#
_cell.length_a   1.000
_cell.length_b   1.000
_cell.length_c   1.000
_cell.angle_alpha   90.00
_cell.angle_beta   90.00
_cell.angle_gamma   90.00
#
_symmetry.space_group_name_H-M   'P 1'
#
loop_
_entity.id
_entity.type
_entity.pdbx_description
1 polymer ?
#
loop_
_entity_poly.entity_id
_entity_poly.type
_entity_poly.pdbx_seq_one_letter_code
_entity_poly.pdbx_strand_id
1 'polypeptide(L)'
;MFKVLLKKQFLELNKFYYQNTKTGQRRSKKSAVTQVILFAFIMLIVAASFFAVSMGLVSAFHPVGLDWLYFFIMALLSVMFGAFGSVFNTYASLYKPSDNDLLFSLPIKTDTIIAARLVSVYLMGLMYEALVIVPALVVYWIKADAGIIGFIIQFAMIFVIGLLVLAISVALGYVVALLSSKIKSKAFISVISSVLILVLYYFIYFKAQNMISAVAENSAYYAGKIKDSTFFFYHLGNGMAGDIKSLLISCSLILLLCVIVCAVLRKSFFKLSTENAHTK
;
A
#
# COMPACT_ATOMS: atom_id res chain seq x y z
N MET A 1 -27.72 -1.15 -0.90
CA MET A 1 -26.94 -2.12 -0.08
C MET A 1 -25.45 -1.81 -0.04
N PHE A 2 -24.75 -1.67 -1.18
CA PHE A 2 -23.29 -1.38 -1.20
C PHE A 2 -22.88 -0.16 -0.35
N LYS A 3 -23.61 0.96 -0.44
CA LYS A 3 -23.38 2.16 0.39
C LYS A 3 -23.39 1.88 1.91
N VAL A 4 -24.26 0.96 2.36
CA VAL A 4 -24.37 0.59 3.78
C VAL A 4 -23.15 -0.23 4.20
N LEU A 5 -22.71 -1.17 3.35
CA LEU A 5 -21.49 -1.94 3.57
C LEU A 5 -20.26 -1.05 3.60
N LEU A 6 -20.17 -0.05 2.71
CA LEU A 6 -19.09 0.94 2.74
C LEU A 6 -19.10 1.74 4.05
N LYS A 7 -20.25 2.26 4.48
CA LYS A 7 -20.36 2.96 5.77
C LYS A 7 -19.89 2.09 6.93
N LYS A 8 -20.25 0.80 6.91
CA LYS A 8 -19.78 -0.18 7.90
C LYS A 8 -18.27 -0.35 7.85
N GLN A 9 -17.68 -0.51 6.66
CA GLN A 9 -16.23 -0.64 6.48
C GLN A 9 -15.48 0.59 7.03
N PHE A 10 -15.96 1.80 6.72
CA PHE A 10 -15.39 3.04 7.28
C PHE A 10 -15.45 3.09 8.81
N LEU A 11 -16.55 2.61 9.41
CA LEU A 11 -16.67 2.54 10.86
C LEU A 11 -15.70 1.52 11.48
N GLU A 12 -15.46 0.40 10.80
CA GLU A 12 -14.49 -0.60 11.25
C GLU A 12 -13.05 -0.11 11.20
N LEU A 13 -12.66 0.56 10.11
CA LEU A 13 -11.33 1.15 9.99
C LEU A 13 -11.05 2.15 11.13
N ASN A 14 -12.07 2.91 11.51
CA ASN A 14 -11.95 3.93 12.56
C ASN A 14 -12.26 3.40 13.97
N LYS A 15 -12.62 2.11 14.12
CA LYS A 15 -13.03 1.51 15.39
C LYS A 15 -11.95 1.66 16.47
N PHE A 16 -10.68 1.57 16.08
CA PHE A 16 -9.53 1.70 16.97
C PHE A 16 -9.53 3.04 17.75
N TYR A 17 -9.93 4.14 17.10
CA TYR A 17 -9.94 5.47 17.71
C TYR A 17 -11.09 5.66 18.71
N TYR A 18 -12.24 5.01 18.47
CA TYR A 18 -13.48 5.29 19.21
C TYR A 18 -13.90 4.18 20.17
N GLN A 19 -13.37 2.97 20.05
CA GLN A 19 -13.70 1.84 20.89
C GLN A 19 -12.46 1.22 21.51
N ASN A 20 -12.61 0.69 22.72
CA ASN A 20 -11.57 -0.07 23.37
C ASN A 20 -11.62 -1.52 22.83
N THR A 21 -10.51 -1.99 22.26
CA THR A 21 -10.41 -3.33 21.69
C THR A 21 -10.52 -4.45 22.72
N LYS A 22 -10.24 -4.17 24.00
CA LYS A 22 -10.32 -5.15 25.10
C LYS A 22 -11.72 -5.25 25.70
N THR A 23 -12.41 -4.13 25.89
CA THR A 23 -13.71 -4.10 26.58
C THR A 23 -14.89 -3.98 25.63
N GLY A 24 -14.66 -3.68 24.34
CA GLY A 24 -15.70 -3.42 23.35
C GLY A 24 -16.48 -2.12 23.58
N GLN A 25 -16.23 -1.42 24.70
CA GLN A 25 -16.94 -0.20 25.07
C GLN A 25 -16.40 1.01 24.32
N ARG A 26 -17.27 2.01 24.15
CA ARG A 26 -16.92 3.30 23.56
C ARG A 26 -15.92 4.03 24.47
N ARG A 27 -14.84 4.55 23.87
CA ARG A 27 -13.86 5.39 24.57
C ARG A 27 -14.50 6.72 24.98
N SER A 28 -14.02 7.30 26.07
CA SER A 28 -14.38 8.67 26.45
C SER A 28 -13.96 9.65 25.35
N LYS A 29 -14.67 10.79 25.22
CA LYS A 29 -14.35 11.82 24.20
C LYS A 29 -12.88 12.26 24.30
N LYS A 30 -12.37 12.47 25.51
CA LYS A 30 -10.96 12.83 25.76
C LYS A 30 -10.01 11.76 25.22
N SER A 31 -10.23 10.49 25.55
CA SER A 31 -9.37 9.38 25.08
C SER A 31 -9.39 9.24 23.56
N ALA A 32 -10.56 9.36 22.92
CA ALA A 32 -10.66 9.30 21.46
C ALA A 32 -9.89 10.44 20.79
N VAL A 33 -10.02 11.68 21.29
CA VAL A 33 -9.27 12.83 20.77
C VAL A 33 -7.76 12.64 20.94
N THR A 34 -7.30 12.16 22.10
CA THR A 34 -5.87 11.87 22.31
C THR A 34 -5.33 10.84 21.33
N GLN A 35 -6.10 9.78 21.04
CA GLN A 35 -5.70 8.75 20.06
C GLN A 35 -5.58 9.31 18.64
N VAL A 36 -6.53 10.17 18.23
CA VAL A 36 -6.49 10.82 16.91
C VAL A 36 -5.31 11.77 16.80
N ILE A 37 -5.05 12.59 17.84
CA ILE A 37 -3.90 13.51 17.87
C ILE A 37 -2.58 12.74 17.82
N LEU A 38 -2.44 11.69 18.63
CA LEU A 38 -1.24 10.87 18.65
C LEU A 38 -0.99 10.22 17.28
N PHE A 39 -2.05 9.70 16.66
CA PHE A 39 -1.96 9.12 15.32
C PHE A 39 -1.55 10.17 14.28
N ALA A 40 -2.18 11.34 14.28
CA ALA A 40 -1.83 12.43 13.37
C ALA A 40 -0.37 12.91 13.55
N PHE A 41 0.09 12.97 14.80
CA PHE A 41 1.48 13.32 15.12
C PHE A 41 2.49 12.30 14.56
N ILE A 42 2.20 11.00 14.72
CA ILE A 42 3.05 9.93 14.13
C ILE A 42 3.06 10.03 12.60
N MET A 43 1.89 10.20 11.98
CA MET A 43 1.77 10.35 10.52
C MET A 43 2.58 11.55 10.02
N LEU A 44 2.58 12.67 10.76
CA LEU A 44 3.34 13.86 10.43
C LEU A 44 4.85 13.62 10.52
N ILE A 45 5.34 12.93 11.56
CA ILE A 45 6.77 12.58 11.69
C ILE A 45 7.22 11.68 10.53
N VAL A 46 6.41 10.67 10.19
CA VAL A 46 6.71 9.76 9.07
C VAL A 46 6.74 10.54 7.76
N ALA A 47 5.74 11.38 7.49
CA ALA A 47 5.71 12.22 6.29
C ALA A 47 6.91 13.18 6.22
N ALA A 48 7.29 13.80 7.34
CA ALA A 48 8.46 14.66 7.42
C ALA A 48 9.78 13.91 7.14
N SER A 49 9.87 12.64 7.55
CA SER A 49 11.02 11.79 7.26
C SER A 49 11.15 11.52 5.76
N PHE A 50 10.05 11.18 5.08
CA PHE A 50 10.05 10.99 3.63
C PHE A 50 10.23 12.30 2.84
N PHE A 51 9.79 13.43 3.39
CA PHE A 51 10.12 14.75 2.85
C PHE A 51 11.63 14.98 2.84
N ALA A 52 12.33 14.70 3.95
CA ALA A 52 13.78 14.85 4.04
C ALA A 52 14.52 13.93 3.07
N VAL A 53 14.10 12.66 2.94
CA VAL A 53 14.64 11.73 1.94
C VAL A 53 14.44 12.28 0.53
N SER A 54 13.23 12.76 0.22
CA SER A 54 12.90 13.32 -1.10
C SER A 54 13.77 14.52 -1.44
N MET A 55 14.04 15.40 -0.47
CA MET A 55 14.91 16.57 -0.66
C MET A 55 16.33 16.16 -1.06
N GLY A 56 16.87 15.09 -0.46
CA GLY A 56 18.18 14.57 -0.83
C GLY A 56 18.22 13.90 -2.20
N LEU A 57 17.16 13.20 -2.59
CA LEU A 57 17.11 12.51 -3.88
C LEU A 57 16.87 13.48 -5.05
N VAL A 58 15.95 14.45 -4.91
CA VAL A 58 15.70 15.44 -5.97
C VAL A 58 16.94 16.27 -6.24
N SER A 59 17.65 16.72 -5.20
CA SER A 59 18.88 17.50 -5.39
C SER A 59 19.99 16.72 -6.08
N ALA A 60 20.05 15.39 -5.90
CA ALA A 60 21.01 14.53 -6.55
C ALA A 60 20.65 14.20 -8.01
N PHE A 61 19.36 13.95 -8.31
CA PHE A 61 18.95 13.40 -9.60
C PHE A 61 18.40 14.42 -10.60
N HIS A 62 17.73 15.47 -10.14
CA HIS A 62 17.15 16.46 -11.05
C HIS A 62 18.19 17.20 -11.90
N PRO A 63 19.31 17.70 -11.34
CA PRO A 63 20.32 18.42 -12.13
C PRO A 63 20.97 17.60 -13.24
N VAL A 64 20.96 16.26 -13.12
CA VAL A 64 21.54 15.33 -14.09
C VAL A 64 20.49 14.67 -14.99
N GLY A 65 19.23 15.15 -14.96
CA GLY A 65 18.14 14.66 -15.81
C GLY A 65 17.65 13.25 -15.47
N LEU A 66 17.86 12.79 -14.23
CA LEU A 66 17.48 11.46 -13.75
C LEU A 66 16.18 11.48 -12.93
N ASP A 67 15.24 12.36 -13.26
CA ASP A 67 13.94 12.49 -12.57
C ASP A 67 13.14 11.18 -12.51
N TRP A 68 13.25 10.36 -13.56
CA TRP A 68 12.62 9.04 -13.59
C TRP A 68 13.12 8.15 -12.45
N LEU A 69 14.39 8.25 -12.07
CA LEU A 69 14.99 7.45 -11.01
C LEU A 69 14.53 7.94 -9.63
N TYR A 70 14.40 9.25 -9.48
CA TYR A 70 13.78 9.86 -8.31
C TYR A 70 12.37 9.31 -8.09
N PHE A 71 11.50 9.40 -9.11
CA PHE A 71 10.13 8.90 -9.00
C PHE A 71 10.06 7.39 -8.84
N PHE A 72 10.94 6.64 -9.50
CA PHE A 72 11.05 5.20 -9.31
C PHE A 72 11.30 4.84 -7.84
N ILE A 73 12.32 5.44 -7.22
CA ILE A 73 12.68 5.14 -5.83
C ILE A 73 11.54 5.53 -4.90
N MET A 74 10.96 6.72 -5.08
CA MET A 74 9.86 7.19 -4.23
C MET A 74 8.58 6.36 -4.40
N ALA A 75 8.25 5.94 -5.62
CA ALA A 75 7.13 5.05 -5.88
C ALA A 75 7.37 3.66 -5.28
N LEU A 76 8.59 3.11 -5.39
CA LEU A 76 8.93 1.83 -4.76
C LEU A 76 8.79 1.89 -3.23
N LEU A 77 9.32 2.94 -2.60
CA LEU A 77 9.18 3.16 -1.16
C LEU A 77 7.70 3.31 -0.76
N SER A 78 6.93 4.05 -1.56
CA SER A 78 5.49 4.25 -1.35
C SER A 78 4.72 2.92 -1.44
N VAL A 79 5.02 2.10 -2.44
CA VAL A 79 4.42 0.76 -2.60
C VAL A 79 4.77 -0.16 -1.43
N MET A 80 6.05 -0.18 -1.03
CA MET A 80 6.49 -0.99 0.11
C MET A 80 5.79 -0.56 1.40
N PHE A 81 5.82 0.74 1.71
CA PHE A 81 5.21 1.27 2.94
C PHE A 81 3.69 1.10 2.93
N GLY A 82 3.04 1.36 1.79
CA GLY A 82 1.62 1.15 1.55
C GLY A 82 1.20 -0.31 1.73
N ALA A 83 1.94 -1.23 1.12
CA ALA A 83 1.68 -2.66 1.20
C ALA A 83 1.86 -3.15 2.64
N PHE A 84 3.04 -2.94 3.24
CA PHE A 84 3.34 -3.39 4.61
C PHE A 84 2.39 -2.80 5.65
N GLY A 85 2.06 -1.51 5.55
CA GLY A 85 1.11 -0.86 6.44
C GLY A 85 -0.31 -1.46 6.34
N SER A 86 -0.70 -1.97 5.17
CA SER A 86 -2.05 -2.48 4.93
C SER A 86 -2.19 -4.00 4.95
N VAL A 87 -1.11 -4.80 4.90
CA VAL A 87 -1.20 -6.29 4.83
C VAL A 87 -2.03 -6.89 5.98
N PHE A 88 -1.78 -6.50 7.23
CA PHE A 88 -2.49 -7.08 8.37
C PHE A 88 -3.96 -6.67 8.40
N ASN A 89 -4.27 -5.43 8.02
CA ASN A 89 -5.64 -4.96 7.84
C ASN A 89 -6.33 -5.71 6.70
N THR A 90 -5.61 -6.01 5.62
CA THR A 90 -6.10 -6.78 4.48
C THR A 90 -6.46 -8.19 4.90
N TYR A 91 -5.57 -8.85 5.65
CA TYR A 91 -5.84 -10.16 6.22
C TYR A 91 -7.06 -10.15 7.14
N ALA A 92 -7.15 -9.19 8.07
CA ALA A 92 -8.26 -9.08 9.01
C ALA A 92 -9.61 -8.78 8.32
N SER A 93 -9.62 -7.88 7.34
CA SER A 93 -10.82 -7.46 6.60
C SER A 93 -11.33 -8.53 5.66
N LEU A 94 -10.44 -9.20 4.91
CA LEU A 94 -10.82 -10.17 3.88
C LEU A 94 -11.00 -11.58 4.43
N TYR A 95 -10.05 -12.10 5.21
CA TYR A 95 -9.99 -13.53 5.54
C TYR A 95 -10.39 -13.87 6.97
N LYS A 96 -10.42 -12.89 7.88
CA LYS A 96 -10.85 -13.06 9.28
C LYS A 96 -11.88 -12.04 9.80
N PRO A 97 -12.89 -11.65 9.02
CA PRO A 97 -13.90 -10.72 9.51
C PRO A 97 -14.90 -11.44 10.43
N SER A 98 -15.18 -10.82 11.58
CA SER A 98 -16.03 -11.39 12.63
C SER A 98 -17.51 -11.51 12.26
N ASP A 99 -17.92 -10.91 11.15
CA ASP A 99 -19.31 -10.81 10.70
C ASP A 99 -19.62 -11.66 9.47
N ASN A 100 -18.71 -12.54 9.03
CA ASN A 100 -18.91 -13.39 7.85
C ASN A 100 -20.22 -14.20 7.93
N ASP A 101 -20.46 -14.88 9.05
CA ASP A 101 -21.63 -15.75 9.24
C ASP A 101 -22.94 -14.95 9.14
N LEU A 102 -22.95 -13.71 9.66
CA LEU A 102 -24.09 -12.81 9.58
C LEU A 102 -24.27 -12.25 8.15
N LEU A 103 -23.19 -11.83 7.50
CA LEU A 103 -23.28 -11.26 6.15
C LEU A 103 -23.67 -12.31 5.10
N PHE A 104 -23.30 -13.57 5.31
CA PHE A 104 -23.69 -14.68 4.43
C PHE A 104 -25.11 -15.20 4.66
N SER A 105 -25.71 -14.97 5.84
CA SER A 105 -27.11 -15.30 6.09
C SER A 105 -28.08 -14.25 5.54
N LEU A 106 -27.59 -13.04 5.24
CA LEU A 106 -28.36 -11.99 4.59
C LEU A 106 -28.41 -12.21 3.06
N PRO A 107 -29.49 -11.78 2.37
CA PRO A 107 -29.62 -11.87 0.92
C PRO A 107 -28.75 -10.82 0.19
N ILE A 108 -27.43 -10.88 0.37
CA ILE A 108 -26.44 -9.96 -0.20
C ILE A 108 -25.49 -10.76 -1.09
N LYS A 109 -25.25 -10.30 -2.32
CA LYS A 109 -24.29 -10.92 -3.24
C LYS A 109 -22.87 -10.86 -2.65
N THR A 110 -22.16 -11.99 -2.66
CA THR A 110 -20.79 -12.08 -2.13
C THR A 110 -19.82 -11.12 -2.82
N ASP A 111 -19.98 -10.91 -4.14
CA ASP A 111 -19.17 -9.96 -4.90
C ASP A 111 -19.31 -8.52 -4.35
N THR A 112 -20.49 -8.15 -3.82
CA THR A 112 -20.72 -6.83 -3.18
C THR A 112 -20.03 -6.71 -1.83
N ILE A 113 -19.92 -7.81 -1.07
CA ILE A 113 -19.19 -7.87 0.20
C ILE A 113 -17.69 -7.74 -0.04
N ILE A 114 -17.16 -8.51 -1.00
CA ILE A 114 -15.75 -8.47 -1.40
C ILE A 114 -15.39 -7.08 -1.90
N ALA A 115 -16.19 -6.48 -2.79
CA ALA A 115 -15.94 -5.13 -3.28
C ALA A 115 -15.88 -4.10 -2.14
N ALA A 116 -16.78 -4.17 -1.15
CA ALA A 116 -16.77 -3.24 -0.03
C ALA A 116 -15.49 -3.40 0.83
N ARG A 117 -15.01 -4.63 1.01
CA ARG A 117 -13.75 -4.92 1.72
C ARG A 117 -12.51 -4.51 0.93
N LEU A 118 -12.50 -4.68 -0.39
CA LEU A 118 -11.40 -4.20 -1.24
C LEU A 118 -11.30 -2.67 -1.20
N VAL A 119 -12.41 -1.95 -1.11
CA VAL A 119 -12.39 -0.50 -0.90
C VAL A 119 -11.72 -0.14 0.43
N SER A 120 -11.99 -0.88 1.52
CA SER A 120 -11.34 -0.58 2.80
C SER A 120 -9.84 -0.88 2.79
N VAL A 121 -9.42 -1.93 2.08
CA VAL A 121 -8.01 -2.24 1.82
C VAL A 121 -7.35 -1.14 0.99
N TYR A 122 -7.99 -0.70 -0.09
CA TYR A 122 -7.47 0.37 -0.95
C TYR A 122 -7.31 1.68 -0.18
N LEU A 123 -8.30 2.08 0.62
CA LEU A 123 -8.21 3.29 1.43
C LEU A 123 -7.09 3.24 2.48
N MET A 124 -6.88 2.08 3.10
CA MET A 124 -5.75 1.90 4.01
C MET A 124 -4.42 1.95 3.27
N GLY A 125 -4.32 1.31 2.10
CA GLY A 125 -3.15 1.40 1.22
C GLY A 125 -2.82 2.84 0.84
N LEU A 126 -3.83 3.58 0.35
CA LEU A 126 -3.72 5.01 0.02
C LEU A 126 -3.24 5.83 1.21
N MET A 127 -3.78 5.60 2.41
CA MET A 127 -3.37 6.34 3.60
C MET A 127 -1.89 6.17 3.92
N TYR A 128 -1.36 4.94 3.82
CA TYR A 128 0.05 4.66 4.10
C TYR A 128 0.96 5.13 2.96
N GLU A 129 0.60 4.87 1.71
CA GLU A 129 1.43 5.26 0.56
C GLU A 129 1.52 6.79 0.44
N ALA A 130 0.45 7.51 0.79
CA ALA A 130 0.38 8.97 0.74
C ALA A 130 1.43 9.61 1.65
N LEU A 131 1.80 8.97 2.76
CA LEU A 131 2.88 9.44 3.63
C LEU A 131 4.24 9.49 2.94
N VAL A 132 4.40 8.76 1.83
CA VAL A 132 5.63 8.72 1.05
C VAL A 132 5.50 9.56 -0.20
N ILE A 133 4.46 9.29 -1.02
CA ILE A 133 4.35 9.88 -2.35
C ILE A 133 3.97 11.36 -2.28
N VAL A 134 3.11 11.77 -1.34
CA VAL A 134 2.70 13.19 -1.25
C VAL A 134 3.88 14.08 -0.87
N PRO A 135 4.69 13.79 0.17
CA PRO A 135 5.91 14.55 0.43
C PRO A 135 6.88 14.56 -0.75
N ALA A 136 7.00 13.44 -1.49
CA ALA A 136 7.82 13.37 -2.69
C ALA A 136 7.37 14.40 -3.72
N LEU A 137 6.09 14.37 -4.10
CA LEU A 137 5.54 15.28 -5.09
C LEU A 137 5.68 16.75 -4.67
N VAL A 138 5.41 17.05 -3.39
CA VAL A 138 5.59 18.41 -2.86
C VAL A 138 7.03 18.88 -3.01
N VAL A 139 8.01 18.04 -2.66
CA VAL A 139 9.43 18.37 -2.83
C VAL A 139 9.78 18.58 -4.29
N TYR A 140 9.31 17.70 -5.17
CA TYR A 140 9.55 17.82 -6.61
C TYR A 140 8.99 19.15 -7.13
N TRP A 141 7.74 19.50 -6.83
CA TRP A 141 7.15 20.78 -7.25
C TRP A 141 7.89 22.01 -6.74
N ILE A 142 8.52 21.94 -5.56
CA ILE A 142 9.32 23.05 -5.02
C ILE A 142 10.66 23.18 -5.76
N LYS A 143 11.22 22.08 -6.28
CA LYS A 143 12.62 22.02 -6.76
C LYS A 143 12.77 21.88 -8.27
N ALA A 144 11.80 21.26 -8.91
CA ALA A 144 11.75 20.90 -10.32
C ALA A 144 10.36 21.29 -10.81
N ASP A 145 10.26 22.46 -11.45
CA ASP A 145 8.99 22.96 -11.95
C ASP A 145 8.36 21.93 -12.91
N ALA A 146 7.33 21.23 -12.43
CA ALA A 146 6.68 20.14 -13.16
C ALA A 146 5.70 20.64 -14.23
N GLY A 147 5.38 21.94 -14.22
CA GLY A 147 4.29 22.51 -15.01
C GLY A 147 2.90 21.94 -14.65
N ILE A 148 1.86 22.51 -15.25
CA ILE A 148 0.46 22.17 -14.96
C ILE A 148 0.12 20.72 -15.35
N ILE A 149 0.64 20.26 -16.50
CA ILE A 149 0.39 18.90 -16.99
C ILE A 149 1.08 17.86 -16.09
N GLY A 150 2.33 18.13 -15.67
CA GLY A 150 3.06 17.26 -14.74
C GLY A 150 2.34 17.13 -13.40
N PHE A 151 1.80 18.22 -12.86
CA PHE A 151 0.99 18.19 -11.64
C PHE A 151 -0.23 17.26 -11.75
N ILE A 152 -1.00 17.38 -12.84
CA ILE A 152 -2.19 16.55 -13.07
C ILE A 152 -1.80 15.07 -13.19
N ILE A 153 -0.74 14.77 -13.94
CA ILE A 153 -0.20 13.41 -14.10
C ILE A 153 0.20 12.84 -12.75
N GLN A 154 1.01 13.56 -11.99
CA GLN A 154 1.55 13.08 -10.72
C GLN A 154 0.44 12.89 -9.68
N PHE A 155 -0.55 13.77 -9.64
CA PHE A 155 -1.74 13.61 -8.79
C PHE A 155 -2.55 12.36 -9.17
N ALA A 156 -2.78 12.11 -10.46
CA ALA A 156 -3.47 10.91 -10.92
C ALA A 156 -2.68 9.63 -10.56
N MET A 157 -1.35 9.69 -10.63
CA MET A 157 -0.48 8.56 -10.32
C MET A 157 -0.55 8.14 -8.85
N ILE A 158 -0.92 9.02 -7.91
CA ILE A 158 -1.19 8.63 -6.51
C ILE A 158 -2.24 7.50 -6.51
N PHE A 159 -3.38 7.70 -7.17
CA PHE A 159 -4.45 6.71 -7.18
C PHE A 159 -4.06 5.40 -7.88
N VAL A 160 -3.23 5.50 -8.91
CA VAL A 160 -2.74 4.35 -9.68
C VAL A 160 -1.72 3.54 -8.85
N ILE A 161 -0.80 4.20 -8.14
CA ILE A 161 0.12 3.53 -7.21
C ILE A 161 -0.68 2.85 -6.09
N GLY A 162 -1.76 3.47 -5.60
CA GLY A 162 -2.69 2.85 -4.65
C GLY A 162 -3.29 1.54 -5.15
N LEU A 163 -3.53 1.40 -6.46
CA LEU A 163 -4.05 0.16 -7.05
C LEU A 163 -2.97 -0.93 -7.02
N LEU A 164 -1.71 -0.56 -7.27
CA LEU A 164 -0.57 -1.46 -7.12
C LEU A 164 -0.40 -1.90 -5.65
N VAL A 165 -0.53 -0.98 -4.69
CA VAL A 165 -0.53 -1.30 -3.26
C VAL A 165 -1.65 -2.27 -2.93
N LEU A 166 -2.87 -2.02 -3.39
CA LEU A 166 -4.01 -2.92 -3.20
C LEU A 166 -3.71 -4.34 -3.71
N ALA A 167 -3.16 -4.46 -4.92
CA ALA A 167 -2.84 -5.75 -5.52
C ALA A 167 -1.82 -6.53 -4.67
N ILE A 168 -0.76 -5.86 -4.22
CA ILE A 168 0.29 -6.47 -3.39
C ILE A 168 -0.28 -6.82 -2.01
N SER A 169 -1.04 -5.94 -1.38
CA SER A 169 -1.64 -6.19 -0.06
C SER A 169 -2.61 -7.36 -0.07
N VAL A 170 -3.41 -7.51 -1.13
CA VAL A 170 -4.31 -8.65 -1.30
C VAL A 170 -3.51 -9.94 -1.48
N ALA A 171 -2.45 -9.92 -2.28
CA ALA A 171 -1.58 -11.08 -2.48
C ALA A 171 -0.86 -11.48 -1.17
N LEU A 172 -0.29 -10.53 -0.44
CA LEU A 172 0.36 -10.78 0.85
C LEU A 172 -0.66 -11.22 1.90
N GLY A 173 -1.83 -10.60 1.96
CA GLY A 173 -2.92 -10.99 2.85
C GLY A 173 -3.40 -12.43 2.60
N TYR A 174 -3.42 -12.85 1.33
CA TYR A 174 -3.70 -14.24 0.94
C TYR A 174 -2.62 -15.20 1.46
N VAL A 175 -1.34 -14.85 1.32
CA VAL A 175 -0.22 -15.65 1.87
C VAL A 175 -0.34 -15.78 3.39
N VAL A 176 -0.63 -14.69 4.10
CA VAL A 176 -0.88 -14.70 5.54
C VAL A 176 -2.07 -15.61 5.89
N ALA A 177 -3.13 -15.60 5.08
CA ALA A 177 -4.29 -16.48 5.27
C ALA A 177 -3.94 -17.96 5.08
N LEU A 178 -3.15 -18.30 4.07
CA LEU A 178 -2.66 -19.68 3.83
C LEU A 178 -1.77 -20.19 4.97
N LEU A 179 -0.91 -19.33 5.52
CA LEU A 179 -0.10 -19.68 6.69
C LEU A 179 -0.99 -19.86 7.93
N SER A 180 -2.00 -19.01 8.07
CA SER A 180 -2.94 -19.06 9.18
C SER A 180 -3.83 -20.30 9.18
N SER A 181 -4.20 -20.87 8.03
CA SER A 181 -5.02 -22.08 7.98
C SER A 181 -4.26 -23.34 8.40
N LYS A 182 -2.92 -23.32 8.35
CA LYS A 182 -2.06 -24.47 8.66
C LYS A 182 -1.59 -24.54 10.11
N ILE A 183 -1.69 -23.45 10.87
CA ILE A 183 -1.07 -23.33 12.21
C ILE A 183 -2.15 -23.03 13.25
N LYS A 184 -2.23 -23.84 14.32
CA LYS A 184 -3.26 -23.69 15.37
C LYS A 184 -3.05 -22.46 16.29
N SER A 185 -1.81 -21.99 16.46
CA SER A 185 -1.48 -20.88 17.36
C SER A 185 -1.55 -19.50 16.68
N LYS A 186 -2.55 -18.70 17.04
CA LYS A 186 -2.83 -17.37 16.50
C LYS A 186 -1.67 -16.37 16.74
N ALA A 187 -1.01 -16.44 17.90
CA ALA A 187 0.10 -15.55 18.23
C ALA A 187 1.36 -15.89 17.42
N PHE A 188 1.63 -17.18 17.22
CA PHE A 188 2.81 -17.66 16.50
C PHE A 188 2.79 -17.26 15.02
N ILE A 189 1.61 -17.32 14.38
CA ILE A 189 1.43 -16.88 12.98
C ILE A 189 1.71 -15.38 12.83
N SER A 190 1.19 -14.55 13.73
CA SER A 190 1.41 -13.10 13.67
C SER A 190 2.89 -12.77 13.82
N VAL A 191 3.58 -13.45 14.75
CA VAL A 191 5.01 -13.22 14.99
C VAL A 191 5.84 -13.69 13.79
N ILE A 192 5.65 -14.92 13.30
CA ILE A 192 6.41 -15.43 12.14
C ILE A 192 6.15 -14.63 10.89
N SER A 193 4.88 -14.29 10.61
CA SER A 193 4.55 -13.50 9.42
C SER A 193 5.20 -12.12 9.48
N SER A 194 5.19 -11.49 10.67
CA SER A 194 5.87 -10.20 10.88
C SER A 194 7.38 -10.30 10.72
N VAL A 195 8.01 -11.37 11.25
CA VAL A 195 9.45 -11.61 11.12
C VAL A 195 9.83 -11.88 9.67
N LEU A 196 9.10 -12.72 8.95
CA LEU A 196 9.34 -13.00 7.53
C LEU A 196 9.21 -11.73 6.68
N ILE A 197 8.15 -10.96 6.92
CA ILE A 197 7.94 -9.65 6.30
C ILE A 197 9.12 -8.71 6.56
N LEU A 198 9.60 -8.65 7.81
CA LEU A 198 10.70 -7.79 8.21
C LEU A 198 12.03 -8.22 7.59
N VAL A 199 12.30 -9.52 7.53
CA VAL A 199 13.48 -10.08 6.85
C VAL A 199 13.45 -9.75 5.36
N LEU A 200 12.29 -9.94 4.70
CA LEU A 200 12.11 -9.59 3.29
C LEU A 200 12.33 -8.08 3.06
N TYR A 201 11.79 -7.24 3.94
CA TYR A 201 11.97 -5.79 3.92
C TYR A 201 13.45 -5.41 3.99
N TYR A 202 14.19 -5.91 4.99
CA TYR A 202 15.61 -5.61 5.14
C TYR A 202 16.45 -6.15 3.97
N PHE A 203 16.12 -7.33 3.44
CA PHE A 203 16.80 -7.88 2.26
C PHE A 203 16.65 -6.97 1.03
N ILE A 204 15.43 -6.47 0.79
CA ILE A 204 15.16 -5.53 -0.31
C ILE A 204 15.85 -4.19 -0.03
N TYR A 205 15.79 -3.69 1.20
CA TYR A 205 16.43 -2.44 1.61
C TYR A 205 17.95 -2.46 1.37
N PHE A 206 18.66 -3.51 1.80
CA PHE A 206 20.11 -3.62 1.58
C PHE A 206 20.47 -3.68 0.09
N LYS A 207 19.68 -4.40 -0.72
CA LYS A 207 19.87 -4.41 -2.18
C LYS A 207 19.64 -3.03 -2.80
N ALA A 208 18.58 -2.34 -2.38
CA ALA A 208 18.27 -0.99 -2.84
C ALA A 208 19.38 0.00 -2.46
N GLN A 209 19.88 -0.06 -1.23
CA GLN A 209 20.98 0.79 -0.76
C GLN A 209 22.25 0.56 -1.59
N ASN A 210 22.63 -0.69 -1.83
CA ASN A 210 23.79 -1.01 -2.65
C ASN A 210 23.64 -0.51 -4.10
N MET A 211 22.42 -0.59 -4.66
CA MET A 211 22.13 -0.02 -5.98
C MET A 211 22.23 1.51 -5.99
N ILE A 212 21.68 2.20 -4.98
CA ILE A 212 21.74 3.66 -4.88
C ILE A 212 23.20 4.14 -4.78
N SER A 213 24.01 3.49 -3.94
CA SER A 213 25.44 3.80 -3.84
C SER A 213 26.18 3.57 -5.16
N ALA A 214 25.90 2.45 -5.86
CA ALA A 214 26.50 2.16 -7.16
C ALA A 214 26.11 3.18 -8.25
N VAL A 215 24.87 3.66 -8.24
CA VAL A 215 24.41 4.73 -9.14
C VAL A 215 25.07 6.07 -8.81
N ALA A 216 25.31 6.37 -7.52
CA ALA A 216 26.01 7.59 -7.13
C ALA A 216 27.48 7.60 -7.60
N GLU A 217 28.14 6.45 -7.65
CA GLU A 217 29.52 6.31 -8.13
C GLU A 217 29.65 6.30 -9.65
N ASN A 218 28.66 5.77 -10.39
CA ASN A 218 28.69 5.67 -11.85
C ASN A 218 27.27 5.73 -12.47
N SER A 219 26.66 6.92 -12.45
CA SER A 219 25.26 7.14 -12.80
C SER A 219 24.90 6.68 -14.22
N ALA A 220 25.77 6.94 -15.22
CA ALA A 220 25.53 6.56 -16.61
C ALA A 220 25.57 5.04 -16.86
N TYR A 221 26.49 4.31 -16.22
CA TYR A 221 26.65 2.86 -16.41
C TYR A 221 25.53 2.07 -15.73
N TYR A 222 25.17 2.46 -14.49
CA TYR A 222 24.14 1.73 -13.74
C TYR A 222 22.71 2.11 -14.16
N ALA A 223 22.46 3.33 -14.63
CA ALA A 223 21.16 3.70 -15.20
C ALA A 223 20.76 2.79 -16.38
N GLY A 224 21.71 2.43 -17.24
CA GLY A 224 21.48 1.50 -18.37
C GLY A 224 21.10 0.10 -17.90
N LYS A 225 21.83 -0.49 -16.94
CA LYS A 225 21.50 -1.82 -16.39
C LYS A 225 20.17 -1.86 -15.65
N ILE A 226 19.81 -0.78 -14.94
CA ILE A 226 18.53 -0.68 -14.23
C ILE A 226 17.37 -0.61 -15.22
N LYS A 227 17.55 0.10 -16.34
CA LYS A 227 16.53 0.22 -17.39
C LYS A 227 16.10 -1.14 -17.94
N ASP A 228 17.06 -2.03 -18.21
CA ASP A 228 16.78 -3.36 -18.76
C ASP A 228 16.25 -4.34 -17.70
N SER A 229 16.71 -4.24 -16.45
CA SER A 229 16.29 -5.14 -15.37
C SER A 229 14.95 -4.78 -14.74
N THR A 230 14.41 -3.58 -14.99
CA THR A 230 13.27 -3.03 -14.23
C THR A 230 12.23 -2.36 -15.12
N PHE A 231 11.86 -3.01 -16.24
CA PHE A 231 10.91 -2.50 -17.25
C PHE A 231 9.68 -1.78 -16.66
N PHE A 232 8.93 -2.43 -15.77
CA PHE A 232 7.73 -1.87 -15.15
C PHE A 232 8.01 -0.57 -14.39
N PHE A 233 9.06 -0.61 -13.59
CA PHE A 233 9.43 0.45 -12.66
C PHE A 233 10.09 1.64 -13.36
N TYR A 234 10.83 1.38 -14.44
CA TYR A 234 11.36 2.40 -15.35
C TYR A 234 10.22 3.20 -15.98
N HIS A 235 9.22 2.52 -16.56
CA HIS A 235 8.05 3.20 -17.12
C HIS A 235 7.23 3.93 -16.05
N LEU A 236 7.16 3.40 -14.82
CA LEU A 236 6.49 4.08 -13.72
C LEU A 236 7.16 5.42 -13.39
N GLY A 237 8.49 5.41 -13.24
CA GLY A 237 9.29 6.61 -12.98
C GLY A 237 9.22 7.62 -14.12
N ASN A 238 9.40 7.18 -15.37
CA ASN A 238 9.28 8.03 -16.55
C ASN A 238 7.88 8.64 -16.70
N GLY A 239 6.83 7.87 -16.41
CA GLY A 239 5.45 8.35 -16.47
C GLY A 239 5.22 9.50 -15.50
N MET A 240 5.75 9.42 -14.28
CA MET A 240 5.69 10.50 -13.29
C MET A 240 6.59 11.70 -13.64
N ALA A 241 7.69 11.47 -14.37
CA ALA A 241 8.54 12.52 -14.92
C ALA A 241 7.93 13.22 -16.16
N GLY A 242 6.78 12.77 -16.66
CA GLY A 242 6.02 13.44 -17.72
C GLY A 242 5.92 12.69 -19.06
N ASP A 243 6.52 11.51 -19.20
CA ASP A 243 6.37 10.71 -20.43
C ASP A 243 5.01 10.01 -20.50
N ILE A 244 4.13 10.54 -21.35
CA ILE A 244 2.76 10.04 -21.56
C ILE A 244 2.76 8.56 -22.00
N LYS A 245 3.71 8.11 -22.81
CA LYS A 245 3.75 6.71 -23.27
C LYS A 245 4.06 5.77 -22.10
N SER A 246 5.09 6.10 -21.33
CA SER A 246 5.44 5.35 -20.12
C SER A 246 4.30 5.35 -19.10
N LEU A 247 3.60 6.47 -18.92
CA LEU A 247 2.42 6.56 -18.07
C LEU A 247 1.32 5.57 -18.48
N LEU A 248 0.94 5.53 -19.76
CA LEU A 248 -0.10 4.64 -20.25
C LEU A 248 0.28 3.16 -20.08
N ILE A 249 1.55 2.83 -20.30
CA ILE A 249 2.09 1.47 -20.09
C ILE A 249 1.96 1.10 -18.60
N SER A 250 2.42 1.96 -17.70
CA SER A 250 2.37 1.70 -16.26
C SER A 250 0.95 1.56 -15.74
N CYS A 251 0.03 2.45 -16.13
CA CYS A 251 -1.38 2.36 -15.77
C CYS A 251 -2.00 1.04 -16.26
N SER A 252 -1.72 0.64 -17.50
CA SER A 252 -2.25 -0.59 -18.09
C SER A 252 -1.75 -1.84 -17.35
N LEU A 253 -0.46 -1.89 -17.02
CA LEU A 253 0.15 -3.00 -16.29
C LEU A 253 -0.41 -3.11 -14.86
N ILE A 254 -0.61 -1.98 -14.18
CA ILE A 254 -1.19 -1.96 -12.83
C ILE A 254 -2.65 -2.42 -12.86
N LEU A 255 -3.45 -1.93 -13.81
CA LEU A 255 -4.83 -2.36 -13.96
C LEU A 255 -4.93 -3.85 -14.26
N LEU A 256 -4.08 -4.38 -15.15
CA LEU A 256 -4.00 -5.81 -15.45
C LEU A 256 -3.67 -6.61 -14.19
N LEU A 257 -2.68 -6.19 -13.40
CA LEU A 257 -2.32 -6.83 -12.14
C LEU A 257 -3.48 -6.83 -11.14
N CYS A 258 -4.18 -5.71 -10.99
CA CYS A 258 -5.37 -5.62 -10.14
C CYS A 258 -6.48 -6.56 -10.58
N VAL A 259 -6.74 -6.67 -11.89
CA VAL A 259 -7.74 -7.60 -12.43
C VAL A 259 -7.36 -9.04 -12.12
N ILE A 260 -6.09 -9.41 -12.31
CA ILE A 260 -5.58 -10.76 -12.00
C ILE A 260 -5.76 -11.07 -10.51
N VAL A 261 -5.32 -10.16 -9.63
CA VAL A 261 -5.43 -10.35 -8.18
C VAL A 261 -6.89 -10.43 -7.71
N CYS A 262 -7.77 -9.57 -8.23
CA CYS A 262 -9.21 -9.65 -7.94
C CYS A 262 -9.82 -10.98 -8.41
N ALA A 263 -9.42 -11.48 -9.58
CA ALA A 263 -9.90 -12.76 -10.11
C ALA A 263 -9.42 -13.95 -9.26
N VAL A 264 -8.16 -13.94 -8.82
CA VAL A 264 -7.60 -14.95 -7.90
C VAL A 264 -8.34 -14.90 -6.56
N LEU A 265 -8.54 -13.70 -6.01
CA LEU A 265 -9.27 -13.52 -4.75
C LEU A 265 -10.70 -14.06 -4.83
N ARG A 266 -11.42 -13.80 -5.92
CA ARG A 266 -12.80 -14.31 -6.07
C ARG A 266 -12.87 -15.83 -5.97
N LYS A 267 -11.85 -16.54 -6.49
CA LYS A 267 -11.75 -18.01 -6.41
C LYS A 267 -11.31 -18.49 -5.02
N SER A 268 -10.35 -17.81 -4.39
CA SER A 268 -9.78 -18.25 -3.11
C SER A 268 -10.63 -17.89 -1.90
N PHE A 269 -11.37 -16.78 -1.98
CA PHE A 269 -12.14 -16.22 -0.88
C PHE A 269 -13.16 -17.23 -0.34
N PHE A 270 -13.92 -17.92 -1.19
CA PHE A 270 -14.90 -18.90 -0.72
C PHE A 270 -14.24 -20.06 0.04
N LYS A 271 -13.15 -20.63 -0.49
CA LYS A 271 -12.47 -21.77 0.12
C LYS A 271 -11.89 -21.45 1.51
N LEU A 272 -11.19 -20.32 1.62
CA LEU A 272 -10.52 -19.96 2.88
C LEU A 272 -11.45 -19.31 3.90
N SER A 273 -12.50 -18.61 3.46
CA SER A 273 -13.46 -17.97 4.38
C SER A 273 -14.34 -18.98 5.11
N THR A 274 -14.63 -20.13 4.49
CA THR A 274 -15.40 -21.21 5.11
C THR A 274 -14.54 -22.16 5.95
N GLU A 275 -13.30 -22.49 5.52
CA GLU A 275 -12.40 -23.36 6.28
C GLU A 275 -11.98 -22.74 7.64
N ASN A 276 -11.77 -21.41 7.69
CA ASN A 276 -11.45 -20.70 8.94
C ASN A 276 -12.64 -20.60 9.91
N ALA A 277 -13.88 -20.84 9.46
CA ALA A 277 -15.05 -20.87 10.34
C ALA A 277 -15.13 -22.16 11.17
N HIS A 278 -14.60 -23.27 10.63
CA HIS A 278 -14.60 -24.60 11.26
C HIS A 278 -13.45 -24.83 12.25
N THR A 279 -12.48 -23.93 12.32
CA THR A 279 -11.33 -24.01 13.25
C THR A 279 -11.49 -23.14 14.49
N LYS A 280 -12.72 -22.70 14.80
CA LYS A 280 -13.05 -22.02 16.05
C LYS A 280 -13.09 -22.98 17.23
#